data_AF-A0A6A4L3W7-F1
#
_entry.id   AF-A0A6A4L3W7-F1
#
_cell.length_a   1.000
_cell.length_b   1.000
_cell.length_c   1.000
_cell.angle_alpha   90.00
_cell.angle_beta   90.00
_cell.angle_gamma   90.00
#
_symmetry.space_group_name_H-M   'P 1'
#
loop_
_entity.id
_entity.type
_entity.pdbx_description
1 polymer ?
#
loop_
_entity_poly.entity_id
_entity_poly.type
_entity_poly.pdbx_seq_one_letter_code
_entity_poly.pdbx_strand_id
1 'polypeptide(L)'
;MIGKGYRQGGVVRPGLAIDVHDLVILQFAPTTLTLDSGVTRPPTLLSEADLLNSMDKAGIGTDATMHDHIKKLLDRCYATKDSNTRFSPTSLGEALVMGYDDMGYELWKPYLRAMMESDMKLVSTGAKRKAEVLETCLEQMKACFLDVSQYMNN
;
A
#
# COMPACT_ATOMS: atom_id res chain seq x y z
N MET A 1 -34.71 36.86 1.08
CA MET A 1 -34.10 36.16 2.23
C MET A 1 -32.61 36.03 1.98
N ILE A 2 -31.85 36.65 2.86
CA ILE A 2 -30.38 36.76 2.87
C ILE A 2 -29.88 35.60 3.75
N GLY A 3 -28.92 34.78 3.29
CA GLY A 3 -28.58 33.52 3.97
C GLY A 3 -27.17 32.99 3.73
N LYS A 4 -26.19 33.75 4.22
CA LYS A 4 -24.87 33.35 4.77
C LYS A 4 -23.96 32.43 3.95
N GLY A 5 -23.00 33.07 3.28
CA GLY A 5 -21.70 32.46 2.93
C GLY A 5 -20.82 32.31 4.17
N TYR A 6 -20.29 31.11 4.36
CA TYR A 6 -19.30 30.83 5.40
C TYR A 6 -17.96 31.46 5.00
N ARG A 7 -17.61 32.56 5.69
CA ARG A 7 -16.24 33.06 5.78
C ARG A 7 -15.66 32.48 7.08
N GLN A 8 -14.80 31.47 6.98
CA GLN A 8 -13.95 31.08 8.10
C GLN A 8 -12.53 31.56 7.79
N GLY A 9 -12.04 32.46 8.65
CA GLY A 9 -10.75 33.10 8.53
C GLY A 9 -9.62 32.10 8.73
N GLY A 10 -8.81 31.91 7.68
CA GLY A 10 -7.47 31.37 7.83
C GLY A 10 -6.56 32.46 8.38
N VAL A 11 -6.09 32.29 9.62
CA VAL A 11 -4.95 33.04 10.13
C VAL A 11 -3.74 32.61 9.32
N VAL A 12 -3.33 33.44 8.35
CA VAL A 12 -2.07 33.27 7.63
C VAL A 12 -0.93 33.45 8.63
N ARG A 13 -0.20 32.38 8.90
CA ARG A 13 1.10 32.47 9.59
C ARG A 13 2.02 33.33 8.72
N PRO A 14 2.73 34.34 9.26
CA PRO A 14 3.72 35.05 8.47
C PRO A 14 4.86 34.08 8.14
N GLY A 15 4.86 33.59 6.91
CA GLY A 15 6.05 32.97 6.33
C GLY A 15 7.10 34.05 6.15
N LEU A 16 8.28 33.84 6.72
CA LEU A 16 9.44 34.68 6.47
C LEU A 16 9.84 34.46 5.00
N ALA A 17 9.34 35.32 4.12
CA ALA A 17 9.77 35.35 2.73
C ALA A 17 11.20 35.89 2.71
N ILE A 18 12.17 35.01 2.50
CA ILE A 18 13.54 35.40 2.20
C ILE A 18 13.59 35.60 0.69
N ASP A 19 13.52 36.86 0.26
CA ASP A 19 13.67 37.22 -1.14
C ASP A 19 15.15 37.03 -1.52
N VAL A 20 15.44 35.98 -2.29
CA VAL A 20 16.81 35.56 -2.67
C VAL A 20 17.33 36.28 -3.90
N HIS A 21 16.67 37.35 -4.34
CA HIS A 21 16.91 37.97 -5.65
C HIS A 21 17.97 39.08 -5.68
N ASP A 22 18.54 39.51 -4.54
CA ASP A 22 19.67 40.44 -4.50
C ASP A 22 20.77 39.97 -3.53
N LEU A 23 21.44 38.88 -3.89
CA LEU A 23 22.54 38.33 -3.08
C LEU A 23 23.84 39.15 -3.27
N VAL A 24 23.92 40.31 -2.61
CA VAL A 24 25.21 40.89 -2.24
C VAL A 24 25.90 39.87 -1.32
N ILE A 25 27.17 39.53 -1.58
CA ILE A 25 27.95 38.62 -0.73
C ILE A 25 28.22 39.33 0.61
N LEU A 26 27.25 39.27 1.53
CA LEU A 26 27.38 39.70 2.91
C LEU A 26 27.96 38.53 3.71
N GLN A 27 29.19 38.70 4.19
CA GLN A 27 29.73 37.81 5.20
C GLN A 27 28.93 37.99 6.49
N PHE A 28 28.40 36.89 7.03
CA PHE A 28 27.79 36.87 8.35
C PHE A 28 28.53 35.86 9.24
N ALA A 29 28.64 36.17 10.54
CA ALA A 29 29.17 35.24 11.53
C ALA A 29 27.99 34.49 12.17
N PRO A 30 27.93 33.15 12.08
CA PRO A 30 26.87 32.39 12.73
C PRO A 30 26.99 32.53 14.25
N THR A 31 25.86 32.76 14.92
CA THR A 31 25.80 32.89 16.38
C THR A 31 26.16 31.60 17.10
N THR A 32 25.79 30.46 16.51
CA THR A 32 26.07 29.13 17.06
C THR A 32 26.25 28.14 15.91
N LEU A 33 27.22 27.24 16.04
CA LEU A 33 27.40 26.10 15.15
C LEU A 33 27.22 24.83 15.99
N THR A 34 26.06 24.19 15.86
CA THR A 34 25.77 22.92 16.56
C THR A 34 25.91 21.75 15.59
N LEU A 35 26.38 20.62 16.13
CA LEU A 35 26.44 19.35 15.40
C LEU A 35 25.60 18.33 16.18
N ASP A 36 24.32 18.27 15.82
CA ASP A 36 23.36 17.40 16.49
C ASP A 36 23.49 15.96 15.96
N SER A 37 23.63 15.00 16.87
CA SER A 37 23.62 13.58 16.51
C SER A 37 22.19 13.11 16.24
N GLY A 38 21.96 12.49 15.08
CA GLY A 38 20.70 11.82 14.74
C GLY A 38 20.82 10.30 14.82
N VAL A 39 19.69 9.63 15.06
CA VAL A 39 19.57 8.17 14.92
C VAL A 39 18.40 7.84 13.98
N THR A 40 18.57 6.83 13.13
CA THR A 40 17.49 6.34 12.28
C THR A 40 16.43 5.64 13.14
N ARG A 41 15.17 5.73 12.71
CA ARG A 41 14.06 5.02 13.35
C ARG A 41 13.51 3.98 12.38
N PRO A 42 13.05 2.82 12.88
CA PRO A 42 12.37 1.86 12.04
C PRO A 42 11.09 2.47 11.43
N PRO A 43 10.65 1.98 10.27
CA PRO A 43 9.38 2.39 9.69
C PRO A 43 8.23 2.15 10.66
N THR A 44 7.22 3.02 10.62
CA THR A 44 6.00 2.80 11.39
C THR A 44 5.15 1.71 10.74
N LEU A 45 4.39 0.96 11.54
CA LEU A 45 3.38 0.04 11.04
C LEU A 45 2.40 0.74 10.08
N LEU A 46 1.92 0.00 9.08
CA LEU A 46 0.98 0.52 8.09
C LEU A 46 -0.32 0.93 8.76
N SER A 47 -0.74 2.18 8.52
CA SER A 47 -2.13 2.59 8.77
C SER A 47 -3.05 2.04 7.68
N GLU A 48 -4.36 2.12 7.89
CA GLU A 48 -5.34 1.80 6.84
C GLU A 48 -5.16 2.64 5.58
N ALA A 49 -4.86 3.94 5.72
CA ALA A 49 -4.58 4.78 4.57
C ALA A 49 -3.32 4.32 3.81
N ASP A 50 -2.25 3.93 4.51
CA ASP A 50 -1.03 3.44 3.89
C ASP A 50 -1.26 2.11 3.15
N LEU A 51 -2.05 1.22 3.74
CA LEU A 51 -2.41 -0.06 3.13
C LEU A 51 -3.27 0.15 1.88
N LEU A 52 -4.31 0.99 1.95
CA LEU A 52 -5.15 1.31 0.79
C LEU A 52 -4.32 1.94 -0.35
N ASN A 53 -3.43 2.89 -0.02
CA ASN A 53 -2.51 3.48 -0.99
C ASN A 53 -1.57 2.43 -1.63
N SER A 54 -1.13 1.44 -0.85
CA SER A 54 -0.28 0.36 -1.35
C SER A 54 -1.04 -0.60 -2.25
N MET A 55 -2.29 -0.93 -1.91
CA MET A 55 -3.19 -1.74 -2.75
C MET A 55 -3.50 -1.05 -4.07
N ASP A 56 -3.79 0.25 -4.04
CA ASP A 56 -4.05 1.06 -5.23
C ASP A 56 -2.84 1.12 -6.17
N LYS A 57 -1.65 1.43 -5.63
CA LYS A 57 -0.39 1.41 -6.40
C LYS A 57 -0.08 0.05 -7.00
N ALA A 58 -0.43 -1.02 -6.30
CA ALA A 58 -0.25 -2.38 -6.77
C ALA A 58 -1.32 -2.83 -7.78
N GLY A 59 -2.40 -2.05 -7.96
CA GLY A 59 -3.49 -2.39 -8.87
C GLY A 59 -4.35 -3.57 -8.40
N ILE A 60 -4.51 -3.74 -7.08
CA ILE A 60 -5.34 -4.81 -6.49
C ILE A 60 -6.49 -4.22 -5.68
N GLY A 61 -7.59 -4.96 -5.59
CA GLY A 61 -8.79 -4.50 -4.88
C GLY A 61 -9.59 -3.45 -5.66
N THR A 62 -9.49 -3.44 -6.99
CA THR A 62 -10.30 -2.61 -7.88
C THR A 62 -11.81 -2.90 -7.71
N ASP A 63 -12.66 -2.00 -8.20
CA ASP A 63 -14.12 -2.09 -8.08
C ASP A 63 -14.63 -2.07 -6.61
N ALA A 64 -14.04 -1.19 -5.80
CA ALA A 64 -14.39 -0.97 -4.40
C ALA A 64 -14.24 -2.21 -3.48
N THR A 65 -13.38 -3.17 -3.85
CA THR A 65 -13.20 -4.43 -3.10
C THR A 65 -12.09 -4.40 -2.05
N MET A 66 -11.28 -3.32 -1.96
CA MET A 66 -10.18 -3.22 -0.99
C MET A 66 -10.64 -3.48 0.46
N HIS A 67 -11.75 -2.86 0.87
CA HIS A 67 -12.28 -3.01 2.22
C HIS A 67 -12.70 -4.45 2.53
N ASP A 68 -13.24 -5.17 1.56
CA ASP A 68 -13.62 -6.58 1.72
C ASP A 68 -12.39 -7.48 1.91
N HIS A 69 -11.32 -7.22 1.18
CA HIS A 69 -10.06 -7.93 1.34
C HIS A 69 -9.45 -7.70 2.73
N ILE A 70 -9.39 -6.43 3.17
CA ILE A 70 -8.90 -6.06 4.51
C ILE A 70 -9.76 -6.71 5.60
N LYS A 71 -11.09 -6.66 5.45
CA LYS A 71 -12.01 -7.28 6.42
C LYS A 71 -11.79 -8.78 6.55
N LYS A 72 -11.67 -9.50 5.43
CA LYS A 72 -11.41 -10.96 5.45
C LYS A 72 -10.10 -11.31 6.15
N LEU A 73 -9.07 -10.48 5.98
CA LEU A 73 -7.76 -10.68 6.61
C LEU A 73 -7.85 -10.57 8.14
N LEU A 74 -8.65 -9.62 8.64
CA LEU A 74 -8.94 -9.43 10.06
C LEU A 74 -9.86 -10.55 10.60
N ASP A 75 -10.95 -10.87 9.89
CA ASP A 75 -11.92 -11.91 10.29
C ASP A 75 -11.25 -13.30 10.43
N ARG A 76 -10.22 -13.57 9.62
CA ARG A 76 -9.44 -14.82 9.65
C ARG A 76 -8.23 -14.78 10.59
N CYS A 77 -8.04 -13.69 11.33
CA CYS A 77 -6.94 -13.51 12.27
C CYS A 77 -5.54 -13.62 11.65
N TYR A 78 -5.35 -13.21 10.39
CA TYR A 78 -4.02 -13.14 9.78
C TYR A 78 -3.28 -11.84 10.10
N ALA A 79 -4.03 -10.79 10.44
CA ALA A 79 -3.51 -9.58 11.07
C ALA A 79 -4.48 -9.09 12.13
N THR A 80 -3.98 -8.20 12.97
CA THR A 80 -4.76 -7.43 13.92
C THR A 80 -4.67 -5.95 13.58
N LYS A 81 -5.67 -5.19 14.04
CA LYS A 81 -5.72 -3.74 13.90
C LYS A 81 -5.79 -3.11 15.28
N ASP A 82 -4.85 -2.22 15.59
CA ASP A 82 -4.79 -1.54 16.89
C ASP A 82 -5.78 -0.37 16.98
N SER A 83 -5.82 0.30 18.14
CA SER A 83 -6.66 1.48 18.38
C SER A 83 -6.28 2.69 17.51
N ASN A 84 -5.04 2.72 16.99
CA ASN A 84 -4.56 3.74 16.06
C ASN A 84 -4.78 3.36 14.59
N THR A 85 -5.60 2.33 14.32
CA THR A 85 -5.89 1.82 12.98
C THR A 85 -4.68 1.31 12.20
N ARG A 86 -3.65 0.85 12.92
CA ARG A 86 -2.44 0.26 12.34
C ARG A 86 -2.50 -1.26 12.34
N PHE A 87 -1.95 -1.86 11.29
CA PHE A 87 -1.95 -3.30 11.11
C PHE A 87 -0.68 -3.95 11.66
N SER A 88 -0.85 -5.08 12.33
CA SER A 88 0.25 -5.98 12.72
C SER A 88 -0.08 -7.41 12.31
N PRO A 89 0.83 -8.15 11.65
CA PRO A 89 0.61 -9.54 11.32
C PRO A 89 0.47 -10.37 12.61
N THR A 90 -0.31 -11.45 12.55
CA THR A 90 -0.28 -12.48 13.60
C THR A 90 0.77 -13.53 13.26
N SER A 91 1.17 -14.35 14.22
CA SER A 91 2.08 -15.48 13.97
C SER A 91 1.54 -16.44 12.90
N LEU A 92 0.21 -16.61 12.81
CA LEU A 92 -0.41 -17.40 11.75
C LEU A 92 -0.29 -16.72 10.38
N GLY A 93 -0.57 -15.42 10.30
CA GLY A 93 -0.43 -14.66 9.05
C GLY A 93 1.00 -14.65 8.54
N GLU A 94 1.97 -14.45 9.43
CA GLU A 94 3.39 -14.48 9.11
C GLU A 94 3.84 -15.88 8.67
N ALA A 95 3.44 -16.94 9.38
CA ALA A 95 3.76 -18.32 9.01
C ALA A 95 3.19 -18.72 7.64
N LEU A 96 2.01 -18.23 7.26
CA LEU A 96 1.46 -18.47 5.92
C LEU A 96 2.30 -17.80 4.84
N VAL A 97 2.70 -16.54 5.04
CA VAL A 97 3.54 -15.81 4.08
C VAL A 97 4.89 -16.50 3.95
N MET A 98 5.57 -16.77 5.06
CA MET A 98 6.88 -17.44 5.07
C MET A 98 6.81 -18.85 4.48
N GLY A 99 5.75 -19.62 4.80
CA GLY A 99 5.62 -20.97 4.29
C GLY A 99 5.54 -21.04 2.76
N TYR A 100 4.84 -20.10 2.11
CA TYR A 100 4.85 -20.02 0.64
C TYR A 100 6.16 -19.47 0.09
N ASP A 101 6.76 -18.49 0.77
CA ASP A 101 8.05 -17.88 0.36
C ASP A 101 9.19 -18.92 0.39
N ASP A 102 9.23 -19.75 1.43
CA ASP A 102 10.21 -20.85 1.60
C ASP A 102 10.07 -21.93 0.50
N MET A 103 8.85 -22.12 -0.03
CA MET A 103 8.61 -23.00 -1.19
C MET A 103 9.03 -22.36 -2.52
N GLY A 104 9.53 -21.11 -2.51
CA GLY A 104 9.89 -20.34 -3.70
C GLY A 104 8.70 -19.65 -4.36
N TYR A 105 7.54 -19.57 -3.69
CA TYR A 105 6.32 -18.99 -4.21
C TYR A 105 6.02 -17.65 -3.55
N GLU A 106 6.27 -16.56 -4.28
CA GLU A 106 5.98 -15.20 -3.83
C GLU A 106 4.48 -14.83 -3.98
N LEU A 107 3.56 -15.72 -3.56
CA LEU A 107 2.11 -15.51 -3.66
C LEU A 107 1.61 -14.33 -2.82
N TRP A 108 2.39 -13.93 -1.82
CA TRP A 108 2.11 -12.75 -0.99
C TRP A 108 2.32 -11.43 -1.76
N LYS A 109 3.04 -11.45 -2.89
CA LYS A 109 3.20 -10.28 -3.75
C LYS A 109 1.97 -10.07 -4.64
N PRO A 110 1.62 -8.83 -4.98
CA PRO A 110 0.36 -8.52 -5.65
C PRO A 110 0.31 -8.87 -7.14
N TYR A 111 1.41 -9.32 -7.75
CA TYR A 111 1.56 -9.40 -9.21
C TYR A 111 0.51 -10.25 -9.90
N LEU A 112 0.30 -11.48 -9.43
CA LEU A 112 -0.67 -12.40 -10.02
C LEU A 112 -2.09 -11.83 -9.92
N ARG A 113 -2.42 -11.22 -8.77
CA ARG A 113 -3.73 -10.62 -8.54
C ARG A 113 -3.94 -9.38 -9.41
N ALA A 114 -2.94 -8.51 -9.51
CA ALA A 114 -2.99 -7.31 -10.33
C ALA A 114 -3.18 -7.65 -11.82
N MET A 115 -2.47 -8.68 -12.31
CA MET A 115 -2.64 -9.19 -13.67
C MET A 115 -4.08 -9.67 -13.89
N MET A 116 -4.63 -10.45 -12.97
CA MET A 116 -6.00 -10.95 -13.08
C MET A 116 -7.05 -9.82 -13.08
N GLU A 117 -6.90 -8.81 -12.22
CA GLU A 117 -7.83 -7.67 -12.19
C GLU A 117 -7.70 -6.81 -13.46
N SER A 118 -6.49 -6.63 -13.98
CA SER A 118 -6.27 -5.98 -15.28
C SER A 118 -6.95 -6.74 -16.42
N ASP A 119 -6.86 -8.07 -16.45
CA ASP A 119 -7.54 -8.89 -17.45
C ASP A 119 -9.06 -8.82 -17.33
N MET A 120 -9.60 -8.80 -16.10
CA MET A 120 -11.04 -8.57 -15.88
C MET A 120 -11.50 -7.21 -16.45
N LYS A 121 -10.67 -6.17 -16.35
CA LYS A 121 -10.93 -4.86 -16.96
C LYS A 121 -10.88 -4.90 -18.49
N LEU A 122 -9.98 -5.70 -19.08
CA LEU A 122 -9.95 -5.90 -20.53
C LEU A 122 -11.19 -6.65 -21.04
N VAL A 123 -11.72 -7.57 -20.25
CA VAL A 123 -12.99 -8.24 -20.56
C VAL A 123 -14.16 -7.26 -20.47
N SER A 124 -14.22 -6.40 -19.45
CA SER A 124 -15.32 -5.44 -19.29
C SER A 124 -15.37 -4.38 -20.40
N THR A 125 -14.21 -4.05 -20.99
CA THR A 125 -14.08 -3.13 -22.12
C THR A 125 -14.20 -3.82 -23.49
N GLY A 126 -14.35 -5.15 -23.52
CA GLY A 126 -14.47 -5.93 -24.75
C GLY A 126 -13.15 -6.17 -25.51
N ALA A 127 -12.01 -5.80 -24.92
CA ALA A 127 -10.68 -5.97 -25.53
C ALA A 127 -10.13 -7.41 -25.42
N LYS A 128 -10.60 -8.20 -24.43
CA LYS A 128 -10.29 -9.63 -24.28
C LYS A 128 -11.55 -10.47 -24.13
N ARG A 129 -11.48 -11.75 -24.54
CA ARG A 129 -12.58 -12.69 -24.36
C ARG A 129 -12.53 -13.32 -22.97
N LYS A 130 -13.68 -13.45 -22.32
CA LYS A 130 -13.81 -14.11 -21.01
C LYS A 130 -13.18 -15.52 -20.98
N ALA A 131 -13.39 -16.32 -22.03
CA ALA A 131 -12.90 -17.69 -22.09
C ALA A 131 -11.36 -17.77 -22.04
N GLU A 132 -10.68 -16.90 -22.80
CA GLU A 132 -9.22 -16.80 -22.84
C GLU A 132 -8.63 -16.41 -21.49
N VAL A 133 -9.21 -15.38 -20.83
CA VAL A 133 -8.78 -14.93 -19.51
C VAL A 133 -8.99 -16.02 -18.45
N LEU A 134 -10.12 -16.74 -18.53
CA LEU A 134 -10.42 -17.81 -17.58
C LEU A 134 -9.44 -18.98 -17.72
N GLU A 135 -9.17 -19.42 -18.95
CA GLU A 135 -8.21 -20.49 -19.24
C GLU A 135 -6.82 -20.14 -18.69
N THR A 136 -6.31 -18.96 -19.04
CA THR A 136 -5.00 -18.47 -18.58
C THR A 136 -4.91 -18.41 -17.06
N CYS A 137 -5.93 -17.84 -16.39
CA CYS A 137 -5.95 -17.72 -14.94
C CYS A 137 -5.98 -19.09 -14.24
N LEU A 138 -6.80 -20.02 -14.73
CA LEU A 138 -6.88 -21.36 -14.17
C LEU A 138 -5.58 -22.15 -14.36
N GLU A 139 -4.93 -22.02 -15.52
CA GLU A 139 -3.63 -22.65 -15.78
C GLU A 139 -2.56 -22.16 -14.82
N GLN A 140 -2.43 -20.84 -14.63
CA GLN A 140 -1.47 -20.24 -13.70
C GLN A 140 -1.72 -20.69 -12.26
N MET A 141 -2.99 -20.67 -11.81
CA MET A 141 -3.34 -21.08 -10.45
C MET A 141 -3.12 -22.58 -10.24
N LYS A 142 -3.42 -23.41 -11.25
CA LYS A 142 -3.25 -24.86 -11.19
C LYS A 142 -1.77 -25.24 -11.12
N ALA A 143 -0.90 -24.59 -11.90
CA ALA A 143 0.53 -24.82 -11.85
C ALA A 143 1.07 -24.58 -10.43
N CYS A 144 0.77 -23.40 -9.87
CA CYS A 144 1.16 -23.08 -8.50
C CYS A 144 0.63 -24.09 -7.46
N PHE A 145 -0.64 -24.50 -7.58
CA PHE A 145 -1.23 -25.46 -6.67
C PHE A 145 -0.55 -26.83 -6.71
N LEU A 146 -0.24 -27.35 -7.91
CA LEU A 146 0.40 -28.65 -8.08
C LEU A 146 1.80 -28.65 -7.51
N ASP A 147 2.57 -27.59 -7.75
CA ASP A 147 3.95 -27.51 -7.29
C ASP A 147 4.04 -27.41 -5.76
N VAL A 148 3.20 -26.57 -5.15
CA VAL A 148 3.07 -26.50 -3.68
C VAL A 148 2.64 -27.85 -3.10
N SER A 149 1.68 -28.52 -3.73
CA SER A 149 1.21 -29.83 -3.26
C SER A 149 2.28 -30.90 -3.36
N GLN A 150 3.14 -30.86 -4.38
CA GLN A 150 4.27 -31.78 -4.50
C GLN A 150 5.32 -31.50 -3.44
N TYR A 151 5.63 -30.23 -3.17
CA TYR A 151 6.57 -29.84 -2.11
C TYR A 151 6.11 -30.35 -0.73
N MET A 152 4.82 -30.22 -0.42
CA MET A 152 4.25 -30.67 0.86
C MET A 152 4.20 -32.20 1.04
N ASN A 153 4.32 -32.96 -0.04
CA ASN A 153 4.26 -34.44 -0.02
C ASN A 153 5.66 -35.10 0.02
N ASN A 154 6.74 -34.31 0.00
CA ASN A 154 8.13 -34.77 0.10
C ASN A 154 8.72 -34.43 1.48
#